data_AF-A0AAE2M741-F1
#
_entry.id   AF-A0AAE2M741-F1
#
_cell.length_a   1.000
_cell.length_b   1.000
_cell.length_c   1.000
_cell.angle_alpha   90.00
_cell.angle_beta   90.00
_cell.angle_gamma   90.00
#
_symmetry.space_group_name_H-M   'P 1'
#
loop_
_entity.id
_entity.type
_entity.pdbx_description
1 polymer ?
#
loop_
_entity_poly.entity_id
_entity_poly.type
_entity_poly.pdbx_seq_one_letter_code
_entity_poly.pdbx_strand_id
1 'polypeptide(L)'
;MKKVFVTAVLALALSACTVSGSSSNTQKQAKYDELSKCDVAIEAPSHSPTNKKDFAEFLSVQARNASADQFVTQKRLDILQLVGWNSSVADAIASCGANRKDKRKEIASGAFDIMKESTNNADEKRALIEAYSSWETYVTSQTPLAKQDFDAKVGYYKNM
;
A
#
# COMPACT_ATOMS: atom_id res chain seq x y z
N MET A 1 19.39 -57.95 -38.22
CA MET A 1 18.78 -57.37 -39.46
C MET A 1 17.29 -57.24 -39.21
N LYS A 2 16.55 -56.14 -39.34
CA LYS A 2 16.73 -54.79 -39.90
C LYS A 2 15.89 -53.81 -39.05
N LYS A 3 16.37 -52.57 -38.96
CA LYS A 3 15.73 -51.38 -38.36
C LYS A 3 14.35 -51.11 -38.98
N VAL A 4 13.39 -50.58 -38.21
CA VAL A 4 12.63 -49.35 -38.56
C VAL A 4 12.13 -48.69 -37.26
N PHE A 5 12.66 -47.50 -36.96
CA PHE A 5 12.08 -46.54 -36.03
C PHE A 5 10.85 -45.91 -36.70
N VAL A 6 9.69 -45.96 -36.06
CA VAL A 6 8.50 -45.20 -36.51
C VAL A 6 8.17 -44.18 -35.44
N THR A 7 8.65 -42.97 -35.69
CA THR A 7 8.28 -41.73 -35.01
C THR A 7 6.86 -41.37 -35.44
N ALA A 8 5.89 -41.35 -34.54
CA ALA A 8 4.53 -40.90 -34.81
C ALA A 8 4.18 -39.72 -33.90
N VAL A 9 4.46 -38.54 -34.47
CA VAL A 9 3.79 -37.23 -34.33
C VAL A 9 2.85 -37.07 -33.13
N LEU A 10 3.31 -36.24 -32.19
CA LEU A 10 2.52 -35.56 -31.18
C LEU A 10 1.41 -34.75 -31.89
N ALA A 11 0.17 -35.19 -31.79
CA ALA A 11 -0.98 -34.38 -32.19
C ALA A 11 -1.12 -33.22 -31.20
N LEU A 12 -0.50 -32.08 -31.52
CA LEU A 12 -0.89 -30.79 -30.98
C LEU A 12 -2.30 -30.50 -31.51
N ALA A 13 -3.31 -30.88 -30.73
CA ALA A 13 -4.63 -30.32 -30.88
C ALA A 13 -4.53 -28.84 -30.52
N LEU A 14 -4.30 -28.00 -31.52
CA LEU A 14 -4.60 -26.59 -31.50
C LEU A 14 -6.11 -26.46 -31.31
N SER A 15 -6.57 -26.38 -30.06
CA SER A 15 -7.90 -25.89 -29.76
C SER A 15 -7.93 -24.41 -30.14
N ALA A 16 -8.29 -24.17 -31.40
CA ALA A 16 -8.70 -22.88 -31.91
C ALA A 16 -9.69 -22.24 -30.92
N CYS A 17 -9.48 -20.96 -30.65
CA CYS A 17 -10.31 -20.12 -29.80
C CYS A 17 -11.79 -20.24 -30.18
N THR A 18 -12.56 -21.02 -29.42
CA THR A 18 -13.99 -20.80 -29.28
C THR A 18 -14.17 -19.70 -28.24
N VAL A 19 -14.32 -18.45 -28.71
CA VAL A 19 -14.86 -17.36 -27.90
C VAL A 19 -16.32 -17.69 -27.62
N SER A 20 -16.54 -18.48 -26.57
CA SER A 20 -17.86 -18.73 -26.00
C SER A 20 -18.27 -17.48 -25.23
N GLY A 21 -19.22 -16.71 -25.78
CA GLY A 21 -19.77 -15.45 -25.23
C GLY A 21 -20.54 -15.55 -23.91
N SER A 22 -20.23 -16.54 -23.06
CA SER A 22 -20.78 -16.72 -21.71
C SER A 22 -19.71 -16.62 -20.61
N SER A 23 -18.40 -16.66 -20.95
CA SER A 23 -17.31 -16.60 -19.97
C SER A 23 -16.93 -15.19 -19.54
N SER A 24 -17.27 -14.17 -20.34
CA SER A 24 -16.86 -12.77 -20.10
C SER A 24 -17.50 -12.18 -18.84
N ASN A 25 -18.78 -12.47 -18.58
CA ASN A 25 -19.49 -11.92 -17.42
C ASN A 25 -19.02 -12.54 -16.10
N THR A 26 -18.77 -13.86 -16.07
CA THR A 26 -18.23 -14.54 -14.88
C THR A 26 -16.80 -14.09 -14.58
N GLN A 27 -15.96 -13.94 -15.61
CA GLN A 27 -14.60 -13.44 -15.45
C GLN A 27 -14.56 -11.98 -14.99
N LYS A 28 -15.47 -11.14 -15.51
CA LYS A 28 -15.64 -9.75 -15.07
C LYS A 28 -16.09 -9.65 -13.62
N GLN A 29 -17.04 -10.48 -13.20
CA GLN A 29 -17.48 -10.53 -11.80
C GLN A 29 -16.35 -10.97 -10.88
N ALA A 30 -15.59 -12.01 -11.24
CA ALA A 30 -14.44 -12.44 -10.44
C ALA A 30 -13.38 -11.31 -10.29
N LYS A 31 -13.20 -10.48 -11.33
CA LYS A 31 -12.32 -9.30 -11.25
C LYS A 31 -12.88 -8.21 -10.36
N TYR A 32 -14.19 -7.96 -10.38
CA TYR A 32 -14.84 -7.05 -9.43
C TYR A 32 -14.68 -7.53 -7.99
N ASP A 33 -14.88 -8.82 -7.74
CA ASP A 33 -14.72 -9.42 -6.41
C ASP A 33 -13.26 -9.32 -5.93
N GLU A 34 -12.28 -9.56 -6.81
CA GLU A 34 -10.85 -9.37 -6.51
C GLU A 34 -10.51 -7.92 -6.14
N LEU A 35 -10.96 -6.96 -6.96
CA LEU A 35 -10.66 -5.54 -6.78
C LEU A 35 -11.31 -4.96 -5.52
N SER A 36 -12.51 -5.44 -5.17
CA SER A 36 -13.28 -4.98 -4.01
C SER A 36 -12.76 -5.49 -2.68
N LYS A 37 -11.89 -6.52 -2.67
CA LYS A 37 -11.33 -7.06 -1.43
C LYS A 37 -10.47 -6.02 -0.74
N CYS A 38 -10.73 -5.80 0.54
CA CYS A 38 -9.88 -4.97 1.37
C CYS A 38 -9.17 -5.81 2.42
N ASP A 39 -7.84 -5.82 2.36
CA ASP A 39 -7.02 -6.31 3.46
C ASP A 39 -6.56 -5.10 4.27
N VAL A 40 -7.12 -4.94 5.47
CA VAL A 40 -6.72 -3.88 6.42
C VAL A 40 -5.82 -4.45 7.53
N ALA A 41 -5.42 -5.72 7.44
CA ALA A 41 -4.45 -6.29 8.37
C ALA A 41 -3.06 -5.74 8.05
N ILE A 42 -2.83 -4.47 8.40
CA ILE A 42 -1.50 -3.89 8.46
C ILE A 42 -0.84 -4.49 9.69
N GLU A 43 0.16 -5.33 9.46
CA GLU A 43 0.96 -5.91 10.54
C GLU A 43 1.44 -4.79 11.47
N ALA A 44 1.24 -5.03 12.77
CA ALA A 44 1.79 -4.15 13.78
C ALA A 44 3.31 -4.07 13.61
N PRO A 45 3.93 -2.92 13.90
CA PRO A 45 5.37 -2.80 13.89
C PRO A 45 5.99 -3.88 14.78
N SER A 46 7.04 -4.54 14.31
CA SER A 46 7.71 -5.63 15.06
C SER A 46 8.32 -5.16 16.38
N HIS A 47 8.54 -3.86 16.52
CA HIS A 47 8.96 -3.20 17.75
C HIS A 47 8.41 -1.77 17.76
N SER A 48 8.12 -1.29 18.97
CA SER A 48 7.88 0.14 19.17
C SER A 48 9.22 0.89 19.16
N PRO A 49 9.27 2.11 18.61
CA PRO A 49 10.49 2.90 18.63
C PRO A 49 10.93 3.19 20.06
N THR A 50 12.22 2.96 20.34
CA THR A 50 12.77 3.06 21.71
C THR A 50 13.45 4.40 21.97
N ASN A 51 13.80 5.11 20.90
CA ASN A 51 14.46 6.40 20.93
C ASN A 51 14.02 7.25 19.71
N LYS A 52 14.48 8.50 19.65
CA LYS A 52 14.04 9.48 18.64
C LYS A 52 14.53 9.14 17.22
N LYS A 53 15.71 8.53 17.11
CA LYS A 53 16.25 8.07 15.83
C LYS A 53 15.44 6.89 15.30
N ASP A 54 15.13 5.92 16.18
CA ASP A 54 14.23 4.81 15.85
C ASP A 54 12.84 5.34 15.46
N PHE A 55 12.32 6.35 16.16
CA PHE A 55 11.04 6.97 15.81
C PHE A 55 11.06 7.62 14.42
N ALA A 56 12.15 8.29 14.06
CA ALA A 56 12.32 8.89 12.74
C ALA A 56 12.38 7.84 11.61
N GLU A 57 13.04 6.70 11.87
CA GLU A 57 13.05 5.56 10.97
C GLU A 57 11.66 4.92 10.85
N PHE A 58 11.00 4.72 11.99
CA PHE A 58 9.64 4.22 12.06
C PHE A 58 8.66 5.07 11.23
N LEU A 59 8.67 6.40 11.39
CA LEU A 59 7.85 7.32 10.58
C LEU A 59 8.20 7.22 9.09
N SER A 60 9.49 7.10 8.77
CA SER A 60 9.95 6.94 7.38
C SER A 60 9.45 5.63 6.75
N VAL A 61 9.41 4.53 7.51
CA VAL A 61 8.85 3.25 7.06
C VAL A 61 7.35 3.37 6.84
N GLN A 62 6.62 3.95 7.81
CA GLN A 62 5.17 4.14 7.66
C GLN A 62 4.82 5.06 6.47
N ALA A 63 5.62 6.10 6.24
CA ALA A 63 5.50 6.99 5.09
C ALA A 63 5.68 6.23 3.75
N ARG A 64 6.69 5.36 3.64
CA ARG A 64 6.90 4.52 2.45
C ARG A 64 5.74 3.55 2.25
N ASN A 65 5.26 2.93 3.31
CA ASN A 65 4.16 1.99 3.24
C ASN A 65 2.85 2.68 2.85
N ALA A 66 2.62 3.92 3.31
CA ALA A 66 1.49 4.72 2.85
C ALA A 66 1.58 5.00 1.34
N SER A 67 2.77 5.31 0.81
CA SER A 67 2.97 5.48 -0.65
C SER A 67 2.68 4.19 -1.43
N ALA A 68 3.08 3.03 -0.89
CA ALA A 68 2.77 1.74 -1.49
C ALA A 68 1.26 1.48 -1.52
N ASP A 69 0.54 1.80 -0.44
CA ASP A 69 -0.92 1.68 -0.39
C ASP A 69 -1.60 2.56 -1.45
N GLN A 70 -1.17 3.82 -1.59
CA GLN A 70 -1.69 4.72 -2.61
C GLN A 70 -1.46 4.18 -4.03
N PHE A 71 -0.26 3.65 -4.29
CA PHE A 71 0.06 3.04 -5.56
C PHE A 71 -0.85 1.84 -5.85
N VAL A 72 -1.07 0.96 -4.87
CA VAL A 72 -1.97 -0.19 -5.01
C VAL A 72 -3.42 0.26 -5.25
N THR A 73 -3.92 1.25 -4.50
CA THR A 73 -5.25 1.84 -4.69
C THR A 73 -5.39 2.39 -6.12
N GLN A 74 -4.43 3.19 -6.58
CA GLN A 74 -4.44 3.73 -7.94
C GLN A 74 -4.41 2.61 -8.98
N LYS A 75 -3.54 1.61 -8.83
CA LYS A 75 -3.46 0.49 -9.78
C LYS A 75 -4.74 -0.32 -9.83
N ARG A 76 -5.45 -0.50 -8.72
CA ARG A 76 -6.76 -1.14 -8.70
C ARG A 76 -7.81 -0.33 -9.46
N LEU A 77 -7.80 1.00 -9.33
CA LEU A 77 -8.66 1.89 -10.12
C LEU A 77 -8.31 1.84 -11.61
N ASP A 78 -7.02 1.84 -11.96
CA ASP A 78 -6.55 1.68 -13.36
C ASP A 78 -7.07 0.35 -13.94
N ILE A 79 -6.96 -0.76 -13.20
CA ILE A 79 -7.47 -2.07 -13.61
C ILE A 79 -8.99 -2.04 -13.75
N LEU A 80 -9.71 -1.40 -12.83
CA LEU A 80 -11.16 -1.26 -12.91
C LEU A 80 -11.59 -0.53 -14.20
N GLN A 81 -10.86 0.52 -14.60
CA GLN A 81 -11.13 1.22 -15.87
C GLN A 81 -10.98 0.29 -17.07
N LEU A 82 -9.99 -0.62 -17.06
CA LEU A 82 -9.77 -1.58 -18.14
C LEU A 82 -10.82 -2.71 -18.18
N VAL A 83 -11.29 -3.17 -17.02
CA VAL A 83 -12.33 -4.22 -16.91
C VAL A 83 -13.73 -3.67 -17.22
N GLY A 84 -13.93 -2.37 -17.01
CA GLY A 84 -15.19 -1.66 -17.13
C GLY A 84 -15.56 -1.04 -15.78
N TRP A 85 -15.87 0.25 -15.80
CA TRP A 85 -16.15 0.99 -14.58
C TRP A 85 -17.37 0.44 -13.84
N ASN A 86 -17.22 0.26 -12.54
CA ASN A 86 -18.30 -0.05 -11.61
C ASN A 86 -18.12 0.82 -10.36
N SER A 87 -19.06 1.73 -10.11
CA SER A 87 -18.94 2.70 -9.02
C SER A 87 -18.85 2.03 -7.64
N SER A 88 -19.59 0.95 -7.41
CA SER A 88 -19.53 0.22 -6.12
C SER A 88 -18.15 -0.41 -5.89
N VAL A 89 -17.51 -0.94 -6.94
CA VAL A 89 -16.13 -1.46 -6.85
C VAL A 89 -15.13 -0.32 -6.65
N ALA A 90 -15.32 0.81 -7.33
CA ALA A 90 -14.48 2.00 -7.15
C ALA A 90 -14.56 2.54 -5.71
N ASP A 91 -15.77 2.61 -5.16
CA ASP A 91 -16.01 3.03 -3.78
C ASP A 91 -15.37 2.06 -2.78
N ALA A 92 -15.43 0.74 -3.04
CA ALA A 92 -14.77 -0.26 -2.22
C ALA A 92 -13.24 -0.10 -2.23
N ILE A 93 -12.64 0.15 -3.40
CA ILE A 93 -11.20 0.41 -3.55
C ILE A 93 -10.80 1.70 -2.79
N ALA A 94 -11.56 2.78 -2.96
CA ALA A 94 -11.29 4.06 -2.32
C ALA A 94 -11.44 3.97 -0.80
N SER A 95 -12.52 3.35 -0.33
CA SER A 95 -12.77 3.11 1.11
C SER A 95 -11.68 2.24 1.72
N CYS A 96 -11.19 1.23 1.00
CA CYS A 96 -10.08 0.43 1.47
C CYS A 96 -8.80 1.25 1.64
N GLY A 97 -8.47 2.11 0.65
CA GLY A 97 -7.33 3.01 0.74
C GLY A 97 -7.42 3.97 1.92
N ALA A 98 -8.62 4.51 2.19
CA ALA A 98 -8.89 5.36 3.35
C ALA A 98 -8.69 4.59 4.67
N ASN A 99 -9.30 3.41 4.81
CA ASN A 99 -9.17 2.59 6.02
C ASN A 99 -7.72 2.20 6.33
N ARG A 100 -6.94 1.84 5.29
CA ARG A 100 -5.51 1.53 5.46
C ARG A 100 -4.71 2.76 5.92
N LYS A 101 -5.01 3.93 5.34
CA LYS A 101 -4.40 5.20 5.75
C LYS A 101 -4.71 5.52 7.23
N ASP A 102 -5.96 5.38 7.64
CA ASP A 102 -6.37 5.63 9.02
C ASP A 102 -5.72 4.64 9.99
N LYS A 103 -5.63 3.36 9.60
CA LYS A 103 -4.92 2.36 10.41
C LYS A 103 -3.44 2.67 10.59
N ARG A 104 -2.77 3.23 9.58
CA ARG A 104 -1.37 3.69 9.74
C ARG A 104 -1.24 4.85 10.71
N LYS A 105 -2.18 5.80 10.66
CA LYS A 105 -2.21 6.93 11.60
C LYS A 105 -2.43 6.45 13.03
N GLU A 106 -3.35 5.51 13.24
CA GLU A 106 -3.58 4.88 14.56
C GLU A 106 -2.30 4.21 15.12
N ILE A 107 -1.58 3.47 14.27
CA ILE A 107 -0.31 2.82 14.66
C ILE A 107 0.75 3.88 15.01
N ALA A 108 0.88 4.92 14.18
CA ALA A 108 1.89 5.95 14.37
C ALA A 108 1.59 6.88 15.55
N SER A 109 0.31 7.19 15.81
CA SER A 109 -0.10 8.04 16.92
C SER A 109 0.26 7.40 18.25
N GLY A 110 0.03 6.08 18.41
CA GLY A 110 0.43 5.35 19.62
C GLY A 110 1.94 5.42 19.87
N ALA A 111 2.77 5.26 18.83
CA ALA A 111 4.22 5.40 18.95
C ALA A 111 4.65 6.84 19.27
N PHE A 112 3.98 7.82 18.67
CA PHE A 112 4.24 9.24 18.91
C PHE A 112 3.94 9.66 20.34
N ASP A 113 2.80 9.25 20.90
CA ASP A 113 2.40 9.64 22.26
C ASP A 113 3.42 9.15 23.29
N ILE A 114 3.87 7.89 23.18
CA ILE A 114 4.93 7.32 24.03
C ILE A 114 6.24 8.15 23.93
N MET A 115 6.66 8.48 22.71
CA MET A 115 7.88 9.27 22.49
C MET A 115 7.75 10.71 22.99
N LYS A 116 6.57 11.30 22.87
CA LYS A 116 6.27 12.67 23.31
C LYS A 116 6.25 12.76 24.83
N GLU A 117 5.61 11.82 25.51
CA GLU A 117 5.55 11.78 26.97
C GLU A 117 6.94 11.62 27.60
N SER A 118 7.80 10.79 27.00
CA SER A 118 9.17 10.55 27.46
C SER A 118 10.17 11.67 27.11
N THR A 119 9.79 12.67 26.31
CA THR A 119 10.68 13.77 25.91
C THR A 119 10.54 14.97 26.84
N ASN A 120 11.56 15.20 27.68
CA ASN A 120 11.56 16.29 28.68
C ASN A 120 12.01 17.65 28.10
N ASN A 121 12.97 17.65 27.17
CA ASN A 121 13.45 18.89 26.57
C ASN A 121 12.35 19.52 25.70
N ALA A 122 12.07 20.82 25.91
CA ALA A 122 10.98 21.51 25.25
C ALA A 122 11.18 21.67 23.73
N ASP A 123 12.41 21.94 23.30
CA ASP A 123 12.74 22.12 21.88
C ASP A 123 12.71 20.80 21.14
N GLU A 124 13.24 19.74 21.76
CA GLU A 124 13.11 18.38 21.22
C GLU A 124 11.66 17.93 21.17
N LYS A 125 10.85 18.23 22.20
CA LYS A 125 9.41 17.89 22.18
C LYS A 125 8.69 18.64 21.06
N ARG A 126 9.03 19.90 20.81
CA ARG A 126 8.47 20.68 19.70
C ARG A 126 8.85 20.08 18.35
N ALA A 127 10.13 19.77 18.13
CA ALA A 127 10.59 19.14 16.90
C ALA A 127 9.91 17.78 16.65
N LEU A 128 9.57 17.04 17.72
CA LEU A 128 8.92 15.73 17.62
C LEU A 128 7.48 15.89 17.13
N ILE A 129 6.76 16.87 17.70
CA ILE A 129 5.41 17.24 17.29
C ILE A 129 5.40 17.69 15.83
N GLU A 130 6.36 18.50 15.41
CA GLU A 130 6.46 18.97 14.02
C GLU A 130 6.77 17.82 13.04
N ALA A 131 7.68 16.91 13.39
CA ALA A 131 7.99 15.74 12.58
C ALA A 131 6.78 14.80 12.43
N TYR A 132 6.03 14.58 13.51
CA TYR A 132 4.81 13.77 13.46
C TYR A 132 3.69 14.46 12.67
N SER A 133 3.45 15.75 12.89
CA SER A 133 2.40 16.51 12.19
C SER A 133 2.65 16.64 10.68
N SER A 134 3.90 16.87 10.27
CA SER A 134 4.29 16.86 8.86
C SER A 134 4.14 15.45 8.25
N TRP A 135 4.46 14.39 8.99
CA TRP A 135 4.19 13.01 8.58
C TRP A 135 2.69 12.75 8.37
N GLU A 136 1.81 13.16 9.29
CA GLU A 136 0.36 13.00 9.14
C GLU A 136 -0.17 13.74 7.91
N THR A 137 0.34 14.94 7.66
CA THR A 137 0.03 15.74 6.47
C THR A 137 0.46 15.02 5.19
N TYR A 138 1.67 14.44 5.19
CA TYR A 138 2.17 13.66 4.07
C TYR A 138 1.33 12.41 3.83
N VAL A 139 1.04 11.59 4.85
CA VAL A 139 0.21 10.38 4.70
C VAL A 139 -1.22 10.70 4.26
N THR A 140 -1.72 11.90 4.60
CA THR A 140 -3.04 12.35 4.18
C THR A 140 -3.10 12.70 2.70
N SER A 141 -2.16 13.53 2.25
CA SER A 141 -2.21 14.20 0.94
C SER A 141 -1.29 13.60 -0.12
N GLN A 142 -0.17 13.02 0.30
CA GLN A 142 0.89 12.41 -0.52
C GLN A 142 1.37 13.30 -1.67
N THR A 143 1.38 14.61 -1.43
CA THR A 143 1.90 15.60 -2.38
C THR A 143 3.43 15.73 -2.27
N PRO A 144 4.12 16.17 -3.33
CA PRO A 144 5.55 16.45 -3.27
C PRO A 144 5.94 17.48 -2.20
N LEU A 145 5.11 18.51 -1.99
CA LEU A 145 5.33 19.53 -0.97
C LEU A 145 5.22 18.96 0.45
N ALA A 146 4.18 18.16 0.73
CA ALA A 146 4.05 17.50 2.03
C ALA A 146 5.18 16.49 2.26
N LYS A 147 5.66 15.82 1.21
CA LYS A 147 6.82 14.94 1.29
C LYS A 147 8.08 15.70 1.67
N GLN A 148 8.34 16.82 1.00
CA GLN A 148 9.51 17.66 1.26
C GLN A 148 9.49 18.19 2.70
N ASP A 149 8.34 18.68 3.17
CA ASP A 149 8.19 19.16 4.53
C ASP A 149 8.44 18.04 5.56
N PHE A 150 7.83 16.87 5.36
CA PHE A 150 8.10 15.69 6.17
C PHE A 150 9.58 15.31 6.18
N ASP A 151 10.22 15.19 5.01
CA ASP A 151 11.62 14.79 4.88
C ASP A 151 12.55 15.81 5.60
N ALA A 152 12.22 17.10 5.56
CA ALA A 152 12.95 18.14 6.27
C ALA A 152 12.79 18.04 7.80
N LYS A 153 11.57 17.86 8.30
CA LYS A 153 11.28 17.81 9.74
C LYS A 153 11.78 16.52 10.38
N VAL A 154 11.60 15.37 9.72
CA VAL A 154 12.11 14.08 10.21
C VAL A 154 13.65 14.02 10.15
N GLY A 155 14.27 14.81 9.27
CA GLY A 155 15.72 14.91 9.12
C GLY A 155 16.44 15.40 10.39
N TYR A 156 15.76 16.18 11.24
CA TYR A 156 16.31 16.61 12.53
C TYR A 156 16.80 15.41 13.38
N TYR A 157 16.01 14.34 13.43
CA TYR A 157 16.29 13.15 14.26
C TYR A 157 17.16 12.10 13.57
N LYS A 158 17.29 12.14 12.24
CA LYS A 158 18.17 11.21 11.50
C LYS A 158 19.65 11.52 11.72
N ASN A 159 19.96 12.76 12.09
CA ASN A 159 21.32 13.26 12.27
C ASN A 159 21.72 13.47 13.73
N MET A 160 20.85 13.07 14.69
CA MET A 160 21.19 12.94 16.11
C MET A 160 21.78 11.55 16.38
#